data_AF-A0A4V1TJJ6-F1
#
_entry.id   AF-A0A4V1TJJ6-F1
#
_cell.length_a   1.000
_cell.length_b   1.000
_cell.length_c   1.000
_cell.angle_alpha   90.00
_cell.angle_beta   90.00
_cell.angle_gamma   90.00
#
_symmetry.space_group_name_H-M   'P 1'
#
loop_
_entity.id
_entity.type
_entity.pdbx_description
1 polymer ?
#
loop_
_entity_poly.entity_id
_entity_poly.type
_entity_poly.pdbx_seq_one_letter_code
_entity_poly.pdbx_strand_id
1 'polypeptide(L)'
;MRSTRLSALLLLAAVLSPLGAHAADDKPVKKADDKAAARKDAKADTSGLKGITPYNEKLLKGHKLVAARDFVGAIDSYRAAIAEDDKNPQAHYYLGAAQLLKGDLTEADASWQNALRNAGADAVIATKARFAMADLRERQRRFEDSKNAWADYGKYGADHPKVTSYPNTPVERQKTISTWQDLEVKYGEVKARIAAREKEIKDKRDAGAAKDAAEEEKKSGGVKKK
;
A
#
# COMPACT_ATOMS: atom_id res chain seq x y z
N MET A 1 -29.74 10.22 36.54
CA MET A 1 -30.47 9.88 35.30
C MET A 1 -29.45 9.72 34.18
N ARG A 2 -29.54 8.62 33.42
CA ARG A 2 -28.50 8.14 32.49
C ARG A 2 -28.44 9.02 31.23
N SER A 3 -27.31 9.69 31.01
CA SER A 3 -27.00 10.35 29.73
C SER A 3 -26.36 9.32 28.80
N THR A 4 -27.14 8.87 27.83
CA THR A 4 -26.73 7.99 26.72
C THR A 4 -25.72 8.71 25.83
N ARG A 5 -24.47 8.23 25.82
CA ARG A 5 -23.48 8.61 24.80
C ARG A 5 -23.83 7.88 23.51
N LEU A 6 -24.34 8.59 22.50
CA LEU A 6 -24.40 8.06 21.14
C LEU A 6 -22.97 8.03 20.57
N SER A 7 -22.37 6.85 20.55
CA SER A 7 -21.20 6.57 19.73
C SER A 7 -21.65 6.49 18.27
N ALA A 8 -21.37 7.53 17.48
CA ALA A 8 -21.51 7.50 16.04
C ALA A 8 -20.35 6.69 15.45
N LEU A 9 -20.55 5.38 15.30
CA LEU A 9 -19.68 4.50 14.52
C LEU A 9 -20.05 4.67 13.04
N LEU A 10 -19.31 5.52 12.32
CA LEU A 10 -19.42 5.63 10.87
C LEU A 10 -18.63 4.47 10.23
N LEU A 11 -19.31 3.32 10.08
CA LEU A 11 -18.87 2.25 9.20
C LEU A 11 -19.13 2.68 7.75
N LEU A 12 -18.08 3.05 7.03
CA LEU A 12 -18.17 3.26 5.59
C LEU A 12 -18.24 1.89 4.90
N ALA A 13 -19.47 1.42 4.67
CA ALA A 13 -19.72 0.29 3.79
C ALA A 13 -19.48 0.74 2.34
N ALA A 14 -18.38 0.30 1.74
CA ALA A 14 -18.17 0.44 0.31
C ALA A 14 -19.06 -0.58 -0.42
N VAL A 15 -20.06 -0.05 -1.14
CA VAL A 15 -20.93 -0.83 -2.03
C VAL A 15 -20.09 -1.43 -3.15
N LEU A 16 -20.05 -2.76 -3.18
CA LEU A 16 -19.49 -3.56 -4.26
C LEU A 16 -20.46 -3.51 -5.45
N SER A 17 -20.17 -2.65 -6.43
CA SER A 17 -20.81 -2.74 -7.74
C SER A 17 -20.02 -3.70 -8.63
N PRO A 18 -20.66 -4.70 -9.26
CA PRO A 18 -19.99 -5.62 -10.17
C PRO A 18 -19.64 -4.88 -11.48
N LEU A 19 -18.34 -4.83 -11.82
CA LEU A 19 -17.90 -4.41 -13.14
C LEU A 19 -18.44 -5.40 -14.18
N GLY A 20 -19.17 -4.85 -15.14
CA GLY A 20 -19.76 -5.57 -16.26
C GLY A 20 -18.71 -6.31 -17.08
N ALA A 21 -19.09 -7.53 -17.45
CA ALA A 21 -18.41 -8.39 -18.40
C ALA A 21 -18.07 -7.63 -19.69
N HIS A 22 -16.79 -7.54 -20.01
CA HIS A 22 -16.35 -7.28 -21.38
C HIS A 22 -16.06 -8.63 -22.02
N ALA A 23 -16.86 -8.94 -23.04
CA ALA A 23 -16.73 -10.12 -23.87
C ALA A 23 -15.31 -10.20 -24.46
N ALA A 24 -14.74 -11.39 -24.38
CA ALA A 24 -13.50 -11.75 -25.04
C ALA A 24 -13.76 -11.88 -26.55
N ASP A 25 -13.12 -11.04 -27.35
CA ASP A 25 -12.91 -11.31 -28.78
C ASP A 25 -11.65 -12.16 -28.93
N ASP A 26 -11.83 -13.46 -29.05
CA ASP A 26 -10.81 -14.41 -29.48
C ASP A 26 -10.43 -14.13 -30.95
N LYS A 27 -9.22 -13.62 -31.17
CA LYS A 27 -8.57 -13.67 -32.48
C LYS A 27 -7.26 -14.47 -32.39
N PRO A 28 -6.99 -15.36 -33.36
CA PRO A 28 -5.88 -16.30 -33.28
C PRO A 28 -4.54 -15.59 -33.47
N VAL A 29 -3.64 -15.76 -32.51
CA VAL A 29 -2.25 -15.26 -32.61
C VAL A 29 -1.50 -16.10 -33.64
N LYS A 30 -1.07 -15.44 -34.72
CA LYS A 30 -0.13 -15.98 -35.71
C LYS A 30 1.25 -16.14 -35.06
N LYS A 31 1.88 -17.29 -35.29
CA LYS A 31 3.28 -17.57 -34.89
C LYS A 31 4.20 -16.52 -35.53
N ALA A 32 4.98 -15.85 -34.69
CA ALA A 32 6.10 -15.03 -35.13
C ALA A 32 7.39 -15.81 -34.88
N ASP A 33 8.26 -15.80 -35.89
CA ASP A 33 9.49 -16.58 -35.97
C ASP A 33 10.56 -16.03 -35.01
N ASP A 34 10.96 -16.84 -34.02
CA ASP A 34 12.06 -16.50 -33.13
C ASP A 34 13.41 -16.85 -33.78
N LYS A 35 14.17 -15.81 -34.14
CA LYS A 35 15.62 -15.91 -34.38
C LYS A 35 16.37 -15.20 -33.26
N ALA A 36 16.48 -15.85 -32.10
CA ALA A 36 17.30 -15.40 -30.99
C ALA A 36 18.65 -16.13 -30.99
N ALA A 37 19.72 -15.34 -31.01
CA ALA A 37 21.11 -15.78 -30.98
C ALA A 37 21.42 -16.58 -29.70
N ALA A 38 22.22 -17.63 -29.89
CA ALA A 38 22.58 -18.63 -28.90
C ALA A 38 23.28 -18.06 -27.66
N ARG A 39 22.76 -18.40 -26.48
CA ARG A 39 23.58 -18.59 -25.27
C ARG A 39 23.75 -20.09 -25.07
N LYS A 40 24.98 -20.57 -25.28
CA LYS A 40 25.39 -21.93 -24.94
C LYS A 40 25.55 -22.01 -23.42
N ASP A 41 25.24 -23.19 -22.90
CA ASP A 41 25.51 -23.67 -21.54
C ASP A 41 24.45 -23.34 -20.49
N ALA A 42 23.32 -24.06 -20.56
CA ALA A 42 22.60 -24.50 -19.37
C ALA A 42 22.17 -25.94 -19.61
N LYS A 43 22.85 -26.89 -18.94
CA LYS A 43 22.54 -28.32 -19.01
C LYS A 43 21.08 -28.53 -18.58
N ALA A 44 20.35 -29.17 -19.46
CA ALA A 44 18.96 -29.55 -19.26
C ALA A 44 18.82 -30.61 -18.16
N ASP A 45 17.63 -30.55 -17.55
CA ASP A 45 16.90 -31.61 -16.83
C ASP A 45 16.90 -31.51 -15.30
N THR A 46 15.72 -31.19 -14.73
CA THR A 46 14.88 -32.18 -14.04
C THR A 46 13.49 -31.60 -13.70
N SER A 47 12.46 -32.41 -13.97
CA SER A 47 11.04 -32.26 -13.62
C SER A 47 10.13 -31.38 -14.51
N GLY A 48 9.47 -32.05 -15.48
CA GLY A 48 8.03 -31.90 -15.65
C GLY A 48 7.44 -30.83 -16.57
N LEU A 49 8.22 -29.89 -17.12
CA LEU A 49 7.80 -29.03 -18.25
C LEU A 49 9.00 -28.81 -19.17
N LYS A 50 9.05 -29.51 -20.31
CA LYS A 50 10.14 -29.35 -21.31
C LYS A 50 10.24 -27.87 -21.73
N GLY A 51 11.36 -27.22 -21.42
CA GLY A 51 11.72 -25.88 -21.91
C GLY A 51 11.61 -24.70 -20.93
N ILE A 52 11.27 -24.93 -19.65
CA ILE A 52 11.20 -23.87 -18.64
C ILE A 52 12.51 -23.82 -17.83
N THR A 53 13.11 -22.63 -17.71
CA THR A 53 14.33 -22.43 -16.90
C THR A 53 14.03 -22.56 -15.40
N PRO A 54 15.01 -22.93 -14.55
CA PRO A 54 14.81 -23.00 -13.09
C PRO A 54 14.26 -21.70 -12.49
N TYR A 55 14.63 -20.55 -13.04
CA TYR A 55 14.06 -19.23 -12.71
C TYR A 55 12.55 -19.19 -13.00
N ASN A 56 12.16 -19.51 -14.23
CA ASN A 56 10.76 -19.44 -14.67
C ASN A 56 9.87 -20.45 -13.94
N GLU A 57 10.40 -21.61 -13.57
CA GLU A 57 9.69 -22.60 -12.76
C GLU A 57 9.33 -22.04 -11.37
N LYS A 58 10.33 -21.45 -10.69
CA LYS A 58 10.15 -20.83 -9.36
C LYS A 58 9.22 -19.63 -9.43
N LEU A 59 9.32 -18.83 -10.48
CA LEU A 59 8.42 -17.70 -10.72
C LEU A 59 6.97 -18.17 -10.92
N LEU A 60 6.76 -19.19 -11.75
CA LEU A 60 5.43 -19.77 -11.99
C LEU A 60 4.86 -20.39 -10.71
N LYS A 61 5.69 -21.07 -9.91
CA LYS A 61 5.28 -21.57 -8.59
C LYS A 61 4.83 -20.43 -7.68
N GLY A 62 5.58 -19.33 -7.64
CA GLY A 62 5.19 -18.12 -6.92
C GLY A 62 3.81 -17.59 -7.35
N HIS A 63 3.55 -17.49 -8.66
CA HIS A 63 2.24 -17.06 -9.16
C HIS A 63 1.09 -17.98 -8.73
N LYS A 64 1.31 -19.30 -8.77
CA LYS A 64 0.30 -20.30 -8.32
C LYS A 64 -0.01 -20.14 -6.83
N LEU A 65 1.01 -19.89 -6.01
CA LEU A 65 0.85 -19.70 -4.56
C LEU A 65 0.14 -18.39 -4.24
N VAL A 66 0.42 -17.31 -4.97
CA VAL A 66 -0.36 -16.06 -4.87
C VAL A 66 -1.84 -16.31 -5.20
N ALA A 67 -2.13 -17.05 -6.27
CA ALA A 67 -3.50 -17.40 -6.63
C ALA A 67 -4.20 -18.25 -5.54
N ALA A 68 -3.45 -19.12 -4.87
CA ALA A 68 -3.92 -19.90 -3.72
C ALA A 68 -4.00 -19.09 -2.41
N ARG A 69 -3.64 -17.79 -2.42
CA ARG A 69 -3.50 -16.92 -1.24
C ARG A 69 -2.47 -17.39 -0.22
N ASP A 70 -1.58 -18.30 -0.61
CA ASP A 70 -0.40 -18.66 0.18
C ASP A 70 0.73 -17.66 -0.10
N PHE A 71 0.66 -16.52 0.59
CA PHE A 71 1.61 -15.44 0.39
C PHE A 71 2.99 -15.77 0.93
N VAL A 72 3.10 -16.59 1.97
CA VAL A 72 4.39 -17.01 2.53
C VAL A 72 5.11 -17.93 1.55
N GLY A 73 4.43 -18.95 1.04
CA GLY A 73 5.01 -19.83 0.02
C GLY A 73 5.34 -19.09 -1.29
N ALA A 74 4.53 -18.09 -1.66
CA ALA A 74 4.82 -17.24 -2.82
C ALA A 74 6.11 -16.43 -2.63
N ILE A 75 6.28 -15.79 -1.47
CA ILE A 75 7.49 -15.05 -1.11
C ILE A 75 8.72 -15.94 -1.21
N ASP A 76 8.67 -17.16 -0.65
CA ASP A 76 9.79 -18.09 -0.71
C ASP A 76 10.12 -18.51 -2.15
N SER A 77 9.10 -18.71 -2.98
CA SER A 77 9.28 -19.05 -4.40
C SER A 77 9.89 -17.91 -5.20
N TYR A 78 9.49 -16.66 -4.97
CA TYR A 78 10.09 -15.50 -5.63
C TYR A 78 11.53 -15.24 -5.16
N ARG A 79 11.83 -15.43 -3.86
CA ARG A 79 13.21 -15.37 -3.36
C ARG A 79 14.08 -16.44 -4.00
N ALA A 80 13.55 -17.65 -4.15
CA ALA A 80 14.26 -18.71 -4.86
C ALA A 80 14.48 -18.36 -6.34
N ALA A 81 13.53 -17.69 -7.01
CA ALA A 81 13.73 -17.20 -8.38
C ALA A 81 14.83 -16.13 -8.46
N ILE A 82 14.86 -15.19 -7.50
CA ILE A 82 15.93 -14.18 -7.38
C ILE A 82 17.31 -14.84 -7.20
N ALA A 83 17.40 -15.96 -6.48
CA ALA A 83 18.65 -16.69 -6.32
C ALA A 83 19.16 -17.35 -7.62
N GLU A 84 18.28 -17.61 -8.60
CA GLU A 84 18.67 -18.12 -9.92
C GLU A 84 19.14 -17.02 -10.87
N ASP A 85 18.50 -15.85 -10.81
CA ASP A 85 18.85 -14.67 -11.61
C ASP A 85 18.53 -13.39 -10.84
N ASP A 86 19.53 -12.85 -10.15
CA ASP A 86 19.40 -11.69 -9.26
C ASP A 86 19.23 -10.36 -10.01
N LYS A 87 19.65 -10.33 -11.28
CA LYS A 87 19.54 -9.18 -12.19
C LYS A 87 18.21 -9.13 -12.91
N ASN A 88 17.40 -10.18 -12.86
CA ASN A 88 16.07 -10.13 -13.45
C ASN A 88 15.11 -9.31 -12.57
N PRO A 89 14.59 -8.18 -13.05
CA PRO A 89 13.77 -7.29 -12.24
C PRO A 89 12.38 -7.88 -11.94
N GLN A 90 11.93 -8.88 -12.71
CA GLN A 90 10.59 -9.42 -12.62
C GLN A 90 10.33 -10.17 -11.29
N ALA A 91 11.28 -10.97 -10.81
CA ALA A 91 11.11 -11.67 -9.53
C ALA A 91 11.10 -10.71 -8.33
N HIS A 92 11.91 -9.64 -8.36
CA HIS A 92 11.85 -8.58 -7.36
C HIS A 92 10.50 -7.85 -7.37
N TYR A 93 9.93 -7.61 -8.55
CA TYR A 93 8.61 -6.98 -8.67
C TYR A 93 7.50 -7.84 -8.04
N TYR A 94 7.47 -9.13 -8.37
CA TYR A 94 6.46 -10.04 -7.83
C TYR A 94 6.66 -10.37 -6.36
N LEU A 95 7.90 -10.38 -5.87
CA LEU A 95 8.19 -10.44 -4.44
C LEU A 95 7.53 -9.28 -3.69
N GLY A 96 7.68 -8.04 -4.19
CA GLY A 96 7.03 -6.87 -3.60
C GLY A 96 5.50 -6.96 -3.60
N ALA A 97 4.91 -7.49 -4.68
CA ALA A 97 3.47 -7.72 -4.76
C ALA A 97 2.97 -8.75 -3.73
N ALA A 98 3.71 -9.86 -3.55
CA ALA A 98 3.36 -10.87 -2.55
C ALA A 98 3.52 -10.37 -1.11
N GLN A 99 4.56 -9.57 -0.83
CA GLN A 99 4.76 -8.91 0.45
C GLN A 99 3.64 -7.92 0.77
N LEU A 100 3.20 -7.12 -0.21
CA LEU A 100 2.04 -6.25 -0.06
C LEU A 100 0.79 -7.07 0.32
N LEU A 101 0.52 -8.16 -0.39
CA LEU A 101 -0.65 -9.02 -0.13
C LEU A 101 -0.62 -9.66 1.26
N LYS A 102 0.58 -9.96 1.77
CA LYS A 102 0.79 -10.44 3.15
C LYS A 102 0.63 -9.33 4.20
N GLY A 103 0.81 -8.06 3.82
CA GLY A 103 0.79 -6.90 4.71
C GLY A 103 2.17 -6.38 5.10
N ASP A 104 3.24 -6.94 4.53
CA ASP A 104 4.64 -6.57 4.78
C ASP A 104 5.01 -5.34 3.94
N LEU A 105 4.46 -4.17 4.30
CA LEU A 105 4.52 -2.96 3.48
C LEU A 105 5.94 -2.42 3.26
N THR A 106 6.79 -2.49 4.29
CA THR A 106 8.16 -1.98 4.23
C THR A 106 9.01 -2.83 3.28
N GLU A 107 8.86 -4.14 3.39
CA GLU A 107 9.53 -5.13 2.56
C GLU A 107 9.05 -5.02 1.11
N ALA A 108 7.76 -4.77 0.88
CA ALA A 108 7.20 -4.56 -0.45
C ALA A 108 7.85 -3.37 -1.17
N ASP A 109 7.96 -2.21 -0.50
CA ASP A 109 8.64 -1.03 -1.08
C ASP A 109 10.11 -1.34 -1.39
N ALA A 110 10.84 -2.02 -0.49
CA ALA A 110 12.22 -2.42 -0.72
C ALA A 110 12.39 -3.35 -1.93
N SER A 111 11.49 -4.33 -2.11
CA SER A 111 11.53 -5.24 -3.25
C SER A 111 11.23 -4.52 -4.58
N TRP A 112 10.30 -3.57 -4.61
CA TRP A 112 10.06 -2.76 -5.82
C TRP A 112 11.21 -1.79 -6.13
N GLN A 113 11.90 -1.25 -5.11
CA GLN A 113 13.13 -0.49 -5.33
C GLN A 113 14.22 -1.36 -5.97
N ASN A 114 14.35 -2.62 -5.55
CA ASN A 114 15.28 -3.57 -6.17
C ASN A 114 14.84 -3.94 -7.60
N ALA A 115 13.55 -4.08 -7.87
CA ALA A 115 13.03 -4.26 -9.22
C ALA A 115 13.42 -3.09 -10.12
N LEU A 116 13.30 -1.84 -9.64
CA LEU A 116 13.74 -0.66 -10.40
C LEU A 116 15.25 -0.62 -10.63
N ARG A 117 16.04 -0.96 -9.61
CA ARG A 117 17.50 -0.99 -9.70
C ARG A 117 17.99 -1.96 -10.78
N ASN A 118 17.31 -3.09 -10.89
CA ASN A 118 17.63 -4.16 -11.84
C ASN A 118 16.88 -4.03 -13.17
N ALA A 119 15.94 -3.07 -13.32
CA ALA A 119 15.10 -2.97 -14.51
C ALA A 119 15.91 -2.72 -15.79
N GLY A 120 17.04 -2.00 -15.71
CA GLY A 120 17.84 -1.68 -16.89
C GLY A 120 16.98 -1.06 -18.00
N ALA A 121 16.92 -1.72 -19.16
CA ALA A 121 16.09 -1.32 -20.30
C ALA A 121 14.65 -1.88 -20.28
N ASP A 122 14.27 -2.67 -19.28
CA ASP A 122 12.91 -3.19 -19.11
C ASP A 122 11.98 -2.07 -18.58
N ALA A 123 11.46 -1.29 -19.52
CA ALA A 123 10.55 -0.20 -19.23
C ALA A 123 9.18 -0.69 -18.69
N VAL A 124 8.81 -1.95 -18.90
CA VAL A 124 7.54 -2.50 -18.41
C VAL A 124 7.61 -2.72 -16.90
N ILE A 125 8.63 -3.41 -16.41
CA ILE A 125 8.80 -3.63 -14.96
C ILE A 125 9.07 -2.30 -14.26
N ALA A 126 9.87 -1.43 -14.87
CA ALA A 126 10.16 -0.10 -14.34
C ALA A 126 8.88 0.76 -14.17
N THR A 127 7.94 0.65 -15.10
CA THR A 127 6.64 1.36 -15.03
C THR A 127 5.74 0.75 -13.95
N LYS A 128 5.64 -0.58 -13.88
CA LYS A 128 4.82 -1.29 -12.88
C LYS A 128 5.28 -1.05 -11.45
N ALA A 129 6.59 -1.10 -11.20
CA ALA A 129 7.15 -0.88 -9.87
C ALA A 129 6.95 0.57 -9.39
N ARG A 130 7.09 1.57 -10.27
CA ARG A 130 6.79 2.98 -9.96
C ARG A 130 5.33 3.18 -9.55
N PHE A 131 4.40 2.62 -10.33
CA PHE A 131 2.98 2.66 -9.99
C PHE A 131 2.72 2.05 -8.62
N ALA A 132 3.25 0.85 -8.37
CA ALA A 132 3.02 0.12 -7.12
C ALA A 132 3.54 0.87 -5.89
N MET A 133 4.73 1.48 -5.98
CA MET A 133 5.27 2.30 -4.89
C MET A 133 4.47 3.59 -4.69
N ALA A 134 4.01 4.24 -5.76
CA ALA A 134 3.19 5.46 -5.65
C ALA A 134 1.86 5.19 -4.94
N ASP A 135 1.19 4.10 -5.32
CA ASP A 135 -0.04 3.61 -4.69
C ASP A 135 0.18 3.19 -3.23
N LEU A 136 1.26 2.46 -2.93
CA LEU A 136 1.60 2.07 -1.55
C LEU A 136 1.80 3.28 -0.64
N ARG A 137 2.59 4.27 -1.09
CA ARG A 137 2.84 5.50 -0.32
C ARG A 137 1.56 6.29 -0.09
N GLU A 138 0.66 6.26 -1.07
CA GLU A 138 -0.65 6.89 -0.94
C GLU A 138 -1.50 6.22 0.15
N ARG A 139 -1.58 4.88 0.14
CA ARG A 139 -2.28 4.09 1.18
C ARG A 139 -1.71 4.33 2.57
N GLN A 140 -0.40 4.57 2.67
CA GLN A 140 0.29 4.90 3.91
C GLN A 140 0.09 6.36 4.35
N ARG A 141 -0.67 7.18 3.61
CA ARG A 141 -0.86 8.61 3.87
C ARG A 141 0.44 9.42 3.88
N ARG A 142 1.48 8.91 3.22
CA ARG A 142 2.75 9.62 3.01
C ARG A 142 2.58 10.59 1.84
N PHE A 143 1.82 11.66 2.05
CA PHE A 143 1.30 12.50 0.96
C PHE A 143 2.38 13.09 0.05
N GLU A 144 3.44 13.68 0.62
CA GLU A 144 4.52 14.24 -0.20
C GLU A 144 5.27 13.15 -0.98
N ASP A 145 5.63 12.06 -0.33
CA ASP A 145 6.31 10.92 -0.97
C ASP A 145 5.45 10.29 -2.07
N SER A 146 4.14 10.24 -1.87
CA SER A 146 3.17 9.74 -2.85
C SER A 146 3.03 10.70 -4.04
N LYS A 147 2.90 12.02 -3.82
CA LYS A 147 2.86 13.01 -4.92
C LYS A 147 4.12 12.93 -5.78
N ASN A 148 5.29 12.80 -5.15
CA ASN A 148 6.57 12.65 -5.84
C ASN A 148 6.64 11.34 -6.62
N ALA A 149 6.20 10.22 -6.04
CA ALA A 149 6.17 8.94 -6.71
C ALA A 149 5.19 8.91 -7.91
N TRP A 150 4.02 9.54 -7.79
CA TRP A 150 3.09 9.69 -8.90
C TRP A 150 3.67 10.57 -10.03
N ALA A 151 4.39 11.64 -9.68
CA ALA A 151 5.11 12.46 -10.67
C ALA A 151 6.17 11.64 -11.42
N ASP A 152 6.98 10.85 -10.71
CA ASP A 152 7.99 9.97 -11.31
C ASP A 152 7.37 8.91 -12.22
N TYR A 153 6.27 8.27 -11.79
CA TYR A 153 5.50 7.35 -12.64
C TYR A 153 5.02 8.02 -13.93
N GLY A 154 4.39 9.19 -13.83
CA GLY A 154 3.89 9.93 -14.98
C GLY A 154 4.99 10.36 -15.94
N LYS A 155 6.09 10.90 -15.42
CA LYS A 155 7.26 11.29 -16.20
C LYS A 155 7.86 10.08 -16.92
N TYR A 156 8.08 8.98 -16.20
CA TYR A 156 8.67 7.77 -16.78
C TYR A 156 7.80 7.20 -17.89
N GLY A 157 6.47 7.15 -17.70
CA GLY A 157 5.53 6.71 -18.74
C GLY A 157 5.56 7.60 -20.00
N ALA A 158 5.64 8.93 -19.82
CA ALA A 158 5.77 9.87 -20.94
C ALA A 158 7.07 9.70 -21.72
N ASP A 159 8.18 9.42 -21.01
CA ASP A 159 9.49 9.16 -21.62
C ASP A 159 9.55 7.78 -22.34
N HIS A 160 8.59 6.87 -22.08
CA HIS A 160 8.53 5.51 -22.64
C HIS A 160 7.16 5.23 -23.31
N PRO A 161 6.81 5.90 -24.42
CA PRO A 161 5.46 5.85 -25.01
C PRO A 161 5.05 4.47 -25.54
N LYS A 162 5.99 3.54 -25.68
CA LYS A 162 5.72 2.14 -26.08
C LYS A 162 5.22 1.27 -24.94
N VAL A 163 5.37 1.71 -23.68
CA VAL A 163 4.88 0.97 -22.51
C VAL A 163 3.48 1.44 -22.17
N THR A 164 2.58 0.49 -21.94
CA THR A 164 1.25 0.79 -21.41
C THR A 164 1.38 1.44 -20.03
N SER A 165 1.01 2.72 -19.97
CA SER A 165 0.93 3.50 -18.74
C SER A 165 -0.39 4.27 -18.70
N TYR A 166 -0.72 4.84 -17.54
CA TYR A 166 -1.95 5.58 -17.30
C TYR A 166 -1.61 7.07 -17.08
N PRO A 167 -1.47 7.86 -18.16
CA PRO A 167 -0.95 9.23 -18.06
C PRO A 167 -1.84 10.19 -17.26
N ASN A 168 -3.15 9.93 -17.18
CA ASN A 168 -4.07 10.76 -16.40
C ASN A 168 -4.04 10.43 -14.89
N THR A 169 -3.60 9.22 -14.51
CA THR A 169 -3.61 8.78 -13.11
C THR A 169 -2.76 9.68 -12.21
N PRO A 170 -1.48 10.01 -12.53
CA PRO A 170 -0.69 10.95 -11.71
C PRO A 170 -1.42 12.26 -11.40
N VAL A 171 -2.04 12.87 -12.41
CA VAL A 171 -2.70 14.17 -12.30
C VAL A 171 -3.87 14.10 -11.33
N GLU A 172 -4.73 13.10 -11.50
CA GLU A 172 -5.89 12.90 -10.64
C GLU A 172 -5.47 12.55 -9.21
N ARG A 173 -4.51 11.62 -9.04
CA ARG A 173 -4.04 11.21 -7.71
C ARG A 173 -3.37 12.36 -6.98
N GLN A 174 -2.50 13.15 -7.63
CA GLN A 174 -1.87 14.30 -6.99
C GLN A 174 -2.89 15.34 -6.51
N LYS A 175 -3.94 15.60 -7.30
CA LYS A 175 -5.05 16.49 -6.88
C LYS A 175 -5.78 15.93 -5.67
N THR A 176 -6.12 14.64 -5.68
CA THR A 176 -6.78 13.97 -4.56
C THR A 176 -5.92 13.99 -3.30
N ILE A 177 -4.62 13.68 -3.42
CA ILE A 177 -3.67 13.69 -2.32
C ILE A 177 -3.56 15.09 -1.69
N SER A 178 -3.43 16.14 -2.51
CA SER A 178 -3.41 17.52 -2.01
C SER A 178 -4.70 17.87 -1.25
N THR A 179 -5.85 17.43 -1.76
CA THR A 179 -7.13 17.62 -1.07
C THR A 179 -7.14 16.92 0.29
N TRP A 180 -6.65 15.67 0.37
CA TRP A 180 -6.58 14.93 1.63
C TRP A 180 -5.61 15.53 2.63
N GLN A 181 -4.46 16.02 2.15
CA GLN A 181 -3.47 16.70 2.96
C GLN A 181 -4.06 17.98 3.59
N ASP A 182 -4.75 18.80 2.80
CA ASP A 182 -5.42 20.01 3.29
C ASP A 182 -6.50 19.70 4.33
N LEU A 183 -7.29 18.64 4.09
CA LEU A 183 -8.31 18.21 5.04
C LEU A 183 -7.68 17.72 6.35
N GLU A 184 -6.57 16.98 6.30
CA GLU A 184 -5.88 16.49 7.49
C GLU A 184 -5.34 17.64 8.35
N VAL A 185 -4.79 18.69 7.73
CA VAL A 185 -4.39 19.91 8.43
C VAL A 185 -5.60 20.58 9.09
N LYS A 186 -6.66 20.85 8.32
CA LYS A 186 -7.87 21.54 8.82
C LYS A 186 -8.55 20.78 9.96
N TYR A 187 -8.73 19.46 9.83
CA TYR A 187 -9.34 18.65 10.88
C TYR A 187 -8.40 18.43 12.07
N GLY A 188 -7.08 18.46 11.87
CA GLY A 188 -6.09 18.47 12.95
C GLY A 188 -6.29 19.66 13.89
N GLU A 189 -6.49 20.86 13.35
CA GLU A 189 -6.78 22.07 14.13
C GLU A 189 -8.12 22.00 14.87
N VAL A 190 -9.16 21.47 14.22
CA VAL A 190 -10.47 21.25 14.87
C VAL A 190 -10.32 20.28 16.04
N LYS A 191 -9.65 19.14 15.84
CA LYS A 191 -9.43 18.12 16.87
C LYS A 191 -8.63 18.67 18.05
N ALA A 192 -7.60 19.48 17.78
CA ALA A 192 -6.81 20.13 18.83
C ALA A 192 -7.67 21.08 19.68
N ARG A 193 -8.54 21.88 19.04
CA ARG A 193 -9.46 22.79 19.75
C ARG A 193 -10.49 22.04 20.59
N ILE A 194 -11.05 20.95 20.07
CA ILE A 194 -11.99 20.10 20.82
C ILE A 194 -11.28 19.52 22.06
N ALA A 195 -10.09 18.94 21.90
CA ALA A 195 -9.33 18.40 23.01
C ALA A 195 -8.98 19.45 24.07
N ALA A 196 -8.61 20.67 23.65
CA ALA A 196 -8.36 21.78 24.57
C ALA A 196 -9.61 22.17 25.36
N ARG A 197 -10.77 22.23 24.68
CA ARG A 197 -12.04 22.57 25.31
C ARG A 197 -12.52 21.48 26.28
N GLU A 198 -12.36 20.21 25.91
CA GLU A 198 -12.67 19.07 26.78
C GLU A 198 -11.81 19.09 28.06
N LYS A 199 -10.52 19.40 27.92
CA LYS A 199 -9.61 19.58 29.05
C LYS A 199 -10.05 20.74 29.96
N GLU A 200 -10.36 21.90 29.38
CA GLU A 200 -10.84 23.07 30.14
C GLU A 200 -12.12 22.77 30.92
N ILE A 201 -13.08 22.07 30.30
CA ILE A 201 -14.33 21.67 30.95
C ILE A 201 -14.04 20.71 32.12
N LYS A 202 -13.15 19.74 31.92
CA LYS A 202 -12.74 18.79 32.97
C LYS A 202 -12.06 19.53 34.13
N ASP A 203 -11.11 20.42 33.85
CA ASP A 203 -10.37 21.16 34.87
C ASP A 203 -11.31 22.07 35.68
N LYS A 204 -12.27 22.73 35.03
CA LYS A 204 -13.32 23.52 35.70
C LYS A 204 -14.21 22.68 36.61
N ARG A 205 -14.63 21.50 36.13
CA ARG A 205 -15.44 20.56 36.93
C ARG A 205 -14.67 20.08 38.16
N ASP A 206 -13.41 19.68 37.98
CA ASP A 206 -12.58 19.14 39.05
C ASP A 206 -12.25 20.23 40.09
N ALA A 207 -12.00 21.47 39.65
CA ALA A 207 -11.83 22.63 40.53
C ALA A 207 -13.12 22.99 41.31
N GLY A 208 -14.29 22.86 40.69
CA GLY A 208 -15.58 23.02 41.37
C GLY A 208 -15.76 22.00 42.49
N ALA A 209 -15.59 20.71 42.17
CA ALA A 209 -15.70 19.63 43.15
C ALA A 209 -14.73 19.79 44.34
N ALA A 210 -13.49 20.28 44.09
CA ALA A 210 -12.53 20.55 45.15
C ALA A 210 -12.96 21.70 46.08
N LYS A 211 -13.58 22.75 45.53
CA LYS A 211 -14.12 23.86 46.33
C LYS A 211 -15.29 23.41 47.20
N ASP A 212 -16.21 22.63 46.62
CA ASP A 212 -17.39 22.10 47.34
C ASP A 212 -16.95 21.21 48.52
N ALA A 213 -16.00 20.32 48.30
CA ALA A 213 -15.44 19.45 49.35
C ALA A 213 -14.78 20.26 50.49
N ALA A 214 -14.02 21.31 50.17
CA ALA A 214 -13.39 22.17 51.17
C ALA A 214 -14.42 22.97 51.98
N GLU A 215 -15.57 23.32 51.39
CA GLU A 215 -16.64 24.02 52.09
C GLU A 215 -17.42 23.08 53.04
N GLU A 216 -17.65 21.82 52.65
CA GLU A 216 -18.22 20.78 53.52
C GLU A 216 -17.31 20.46 54.71
N GLU A 217 -16.00 20.39 54.50
CA GLU A 217 -15.02 20.15 55.57
C GLU A 217 -15.01 21.30 56.60
N LYS A 218 -15.11 22.55 56.15
CA LYS A 218 -15.26 23.72 57.04
C LYS A 218 -16.57 23.70 57.83
N LYS A 219 -17.68 23.31 57.19
CA LYS A 219 -19.00 23.22 57.85
C LYS A 219 -19.05 22.10 58.90
N SER A 220 -18.41 20.96 58.63
CA SER A 220 -18.35 19.83 59.58
C SER A 220 -17.34 20.02 60.72
N GLY A 221 -16.22 20.71 60.47
CA GLY A 221 -15.21 21.04 61.49
C GLY A 221 -15.68 22.04 62.55
N GLY A 222 -16.68 22.88 62.25
CA GLY A 222 -17.24 23.87 63.18
C GLY A 222 -18.11 23.29 64.31
N VAL A 223 -18.50 22.02 64.23
CA VAL A 223 -19.48 21.41 65.16
C VAL A 223 -18.81 20.76 66.40
N LYS A 224 -17.48 20.65 66.46
CA LYS A 224 -16.76 19.97 67.56
C LYS A 224 -16.20 20.89 68.67
N LYS A 225 -16.80 22.05 68.93
CA LYS A 225 -16.50 22.84 70.15
C LYS A 225 -17.76 23.05 70.98
N LYS A 226 -18.05 22.11 71.87
CA LYS A 226 -18.76 22.33 73.14
C LYS A 226 -18.42 21.21 74.11
#